data_AF-A0A947TB18-F1
#
_entry.id   AF-A0A947TB18-F1
#
_cell.length_a   1.000
_cell.length_b   1.000
_cell.length_c   1.000
_cell.angle_alpha   90.00
_cell.angle_beta   90.00
_cell.angle_gamma   90.00
#
_symmetry.space_group_name_H-M   'P 1'
#
loop_
_entity.id
_entity.type
_entity.pdbx_description
1 polymer ?
#
loop_
_entity_poly.entity_id
_entity_poly.type
_entity_poly.pdbx_seq_one_letter_code
_entity_poly.pdbx_strand_id
1 'polypeptide(L)' 'ALLVTTADTDDRVVPGHSFKYTAALQAAELGEEPQLIRIETRAGHGSGKPTDKIIDEYGDILAFLAHHTGLEVPPAD' A
#
# COMPACT_ATOMS: atom_id res chain seq x y z
N ALA A 1 -2.20 -1.35 -12.43
CA ALA A 1 -1.97 -0.54 -11.21
C ALA A 1 -0.87 -1.14 -10.33
N LEU A 2 -0.26 -0.33 -9.45
CA LEU A 2 0.73 -0.75 -8.44
C LEU A 2 0.49 -0.02 -7.11
N LEU A 3 0.58 -0.75 -6.00
CA LEU A 3 0.50 -0.22 -4.64
C LEU A 3 1.72 -0.68 -3.83
N VAL A 4 2.59 0.25 -3.44
CA VAL A 4 3.71 0.00 -2.54
C VAL A 4 3.28 0.28 -1.11
N THR A 5 3.61 -0.60 -0.17
CA THR A 5 3.36 -0.39 1.26
C THR A 5 4.67 -0.23 2.03
N THR A 6 4.69 0.64 3.03
CA THR A 6 5.82 0.83 3.95
C THR A 6 5.34 1.48 5.24
N ALA A 7 6.24 1.69 6.20
CA ALA A 7 5.93 2.36 7.46
C ALA A 7 6.97 3.45 7.77
N ASP A 8 6.52 4.56 8.36
CA ASP A 8 7.34 5.76 8.59
C ASP A 8 8.52 5.54 9.55
N THR A 9 8.40 4.56 10.45
CA THR A 9 9.43 4.24 11.46
C THR A 9 10.02 2.83 11.30
N ASP A 10 9.93 2.22 10.11
CA ASP A 10 10.64 0.97 9.82
C ASP A 10 12.15 1.20 9.77
N ASP A 11 12.86 0.74 10.80
CA ASP A 11 14.31 0.78 10.93
C ASP A 11 15.00 -0.52 10.48
N ARG A 12 14.24 -1.56 10.15
CA ARG A 12 14.75 -2.82 9.59
C ARG A 12 14.91 -2.75 8.09
N VAL A 13 13.91 -2.20 7.40
CA VAL A 13 13.94 -1.93 5.96
C VAL A 13 13.47 -0.48 5.76
N VAL A 14 14.43 0.43 5.67
CA VAL A 14 14.14 1.86 5.68
C VAL A 14 13.15 2.29 4.58
N PRO A 15 12.17 3.15 4.88
CA PRO A 15 11.09 3.50 3.94
C PRO A 15 11.59 4.23 2.69
N GLY A 16 12.81 4.77 2.73
CA GLY A 16 13.49 5.35 1.57
C GLY A 16 13.62 4.41 0.37
N HIS A 17 13.58 3.09 0.56
CA HIS A 17 13.50 2.13 -0.56
C HIS A 17 12.18 2.29 -1.32
N SER A 18 11.05 2.21 -0.61
CA SER A 18 9.70 2.36 -1.16
C SER A 18 9.47 3.73 -1.77
N PHE A 19 9.99 4.79 -1.14
CA PHE A 19 9.87 6.17 -1.63
C PHE A 19 10.56 6.34 -2.99
N LYS A 20 11.83 5.94 -3.09
CA LYS A 20 12.59 6.07 -4.34
C LYS A 20 12.01 5.20 -5.45
N TYR A 21 11.57 3.98 -5.12
CA TYR A 21 10.96 3.08 -6.09
C TYR A 21 9.66 3.66 -6.66
N THR A 22 8.77 4.13 -5.80
CA THR A 22 7.48 4.70 -6.24
C THR A 22 7.68 5.99 -7.04
N ALA A 23 8.57 6.88 -6.59
CA ALA A 23 8.89 8.11 -7.30
C ALA A 23 9.47 7.83 -8.71
N ALA A 24 10.36 6.83 -8.82
CA ALA A 24 10.91 6.43 -10.12
C ALA A 24 9.84 5.88 -11.05
N LEU A 25 8.90 5.07 -10.55
CA LEU A 25 7.79 4.54 -11.35
C LEU A 25 6.83 5.64 -11.82
N GLN A 26 6.47 6.57 -10.95
CA GLN A 26 5.61 7.71 -11.29
C GLN A 26 6.26 8.61 -12.35
N ALA A 27 7.59 8.77 -12.32
CA ALA A 27 8.34 9.54 -13.31
C ALA A 27 8.52 8.82 -14.66
N ALA A 28 8.30 7.50 -14.73
CA ALA A 28 8.58 6.68 -15.91
C ALA A 28 7.43 6.63 -16.93
N GLU A 29 6.32 7.37 -16.71
CA GLU A 29 5.19 7.48 -17.64
C GLU A 29 4.64 6.12 -18.13
N LEU A 30 4.37 5.19 -17.21
CA LEU A 30 4.01 3.80 -17.50
C LEU A 30 2.55 3.58 -17.97
N GLY A 31 1.87 4.63 -18.41
CA GLY A 31 0.45 4.63 -18.79
C GLY A 31 -0.48 5.17 -17.69
N GLU A 32 -1.79 4.94 -17.86
CA GLU A 32 -2.84 5.54 -17.02
C GLU A 32 -3.08 4.82 -15.69
N GLU A 33 -2.58 3.60 -15.56
CA GLU A 33 -2.68 2.80 -14.36
C GLU A 33 -1.93 3.47 -13.19
N PRO A 34 -2.49 3.55 -11.98
CA PRO A 34 -1.87 4.32 -10.90
C PRO A 34 -0.66 3.58 -10.29
N GLN A 35 0.36 4.36 -9.89
CA GLN A 35 1.47 3.91 -9.04
C GLN A 35 1.39 4.64 -7.69
N LEU A 36 0.85 3.97 -6.68
CA LEU A 36 0.57 4.54 -5.37
C LEU A 36 1.55 4.01 -4.32
N ILE A 37 1.71 4.79 -3.25
CA ILE A 37 2.38 4.37 -2.03
C ILE A 37 1.51 4.63 -0.81
N ARG A 38 1.33 3.61 0.02
CA ARG A 38 0.68 3.68 1.34
C ARG A 38 1.76 3.66 2.42
N ILE A 39 1.80 4.74 3.21
CA ILE A 39 2.78 4.91 4.29
C ILE A 39 2.02 4.83 5.61
N GLU A 40 2.22 3.74 6.34
CA GLU A 40 1.64 3.61 7.67
C GLU A 40 2.36 4.54 8.66
N THR A 41 1.58 5.29 9.44
CA THR A 41 2.14 6.22 10.42
C THR A 41 2.18 5.61 11.82
N ARG A 42 3.23 5.93 12.59
CA ARG A 42 3.45 5.35 13.93
C ARG A 42 3.52 3.82 13.89
N ALA A 43 4.16 3.28 12.85
CA ALA A 43 4.38 1.85 12.69
C ALA A 43 5.81 1.57 12.22
N GLY A 44 6.39 0.47 12.71
CA GLY A 44 7.67 -0.06 12.24
C GLY A 44 7.46 -1.18 11.22
N HIS A 45 8.40 -2.13 11.19
CA HIS A 45 8.41 -3.25 10.23
C HIS A 45 7.20 -4.21 10.26
N GLY A 46 6.33 -4.10 11.26
CA GLY A 46 5.09 -4.87 11.35
C GLY A 46 4.87 -5.58 12.69
N SER A 47 5.92 -5.81 13.48
CA SER A 47 5.77 -6.37 14.83
C SER A 47 5.05 -5.38 15.75
N GLY A 48 4.05 -5.87 16.49
CA GLY A 48 3.30 -5.06 17.43
C GLY A 48 2.34 -4.04 16.79
N LYS A 49 2.02 -4.18 15.50
CA LYS A 49 1.03 -3.33 14.84
C LYS A 49 -0.34 -3.51 15.51
N PRO A 50 -0.98 -2.42 15.98
CA PRO A 50 -2.34 -2.45 16.51
C PRO A 50 -3.35 -3.10 15.53
N THR A 51 -4.33 -3.83 16.05
CA THR A 51 -5.30 -4.59 15.23
C THR A 51 -6.14 -3.69 14.32
N ASP A 52 -6.51 -2.50 14.79
CA ASP A 52 -7.18 -1.47 13.98
C ASP A 52 -6.34 -1.09 12.75
N LYS A 53 -5.04 -0.82 12.93
CA LYS A 53 -4.13 -0.55 11.81
C LYS A 53 -3.97 -1.73 10.84
N ILE A 54 -4.01 -2.96 11.35
CA ILE A 54 -4.00 -4.15 10.50
C ILE A 54 -5.29 -4.20 9.66
N ILE A 55 -6.45 -3.97 10.27
CA ILE A 55 -7.73 -3.97 9.56
C ILE A 55 -7.73 -2.89 8.46
N ASP A 56 -7.29 -1.68 8.77
CA ASP A 56 -7.22 -0.58 7.79
C ASP A 56 -6.26 -0.92 6.64
N GLU A 57 -5.08 -1.47 6.94
CA GLU A 57 -4.09 -1.87 5.93
C GLU A 57 -4.64 -2.93 4.97
N TYR A 58 -5.26 -3.98 5.51
CA TYR A 58 -5.85 -5.03 4.67
C TYR A 58 -7.08 -4.52 3.94
N GLY A 59 -7.87 -3.62 4.53
CA GLY A 59 -8.99 -2.96 3.86
C GLY A 59 -8.54 -2.23 2.60
N ASP A 60 -7.53 -1.36 2.71
CA ASP A 60 -6.97 -0.63 1.59
C ASP A 60 -6.39 -1.56 0.51
N ILE A 61 -5.60 -2.57 0.92
CA ILE A 61 -4.96 -3.52 0.00
C ILE A 61 -6.01 -4.33 -0.77
N LEU A 62 -7.00 -4.89 -0.06
CA LEU A 62 -8.03 -5.72 -0.68
C LEU A 62 -8.95 -4.89 -1.58
N ALA A 63 -9.31 -3.67 -1.18
CA ALA A 63 -10.10 -2.77 -2.02
C ALA A 63 -9.36 -2.38 -3.31
N PHE A 64 -8.06 -2.05 -3.21
CA PHE A 64 -7.21 -1.75 -4.36
C PHE A 64 -7.10 -2.94 -5.32
N LEU A 65 -6.85 -4.13 -4.78
CA LEU A 65 -6.78 -5.36 -5.57
C LEU A 65 -8.12 -5.66 -6.24
N ALA A 66 -9.23 -5.58 -5.51
CA ALA A 66 -10.56 -5.85 -6.06
C ALA A 66 -10.87 -4.91 -7.23
N HIS A 67 -10.64 -3.60 -7.04
CA HIS A 67 -10.88 -2.59 -8.06
C HIS A 67 -10.06 -2.82 -9.34
N HIS A 68 -8.75 -3.08 -9.20
CA HIS A 68 -7.85 -3.18 -10.36
C HIS A 68 -7.75 -4.58 -10.99
N THR A 69 -8.27 -5.62 -10.34
CA THR A 69 -8.38 -6.97 -10.93
C THR A 69 -9.76 -7.24 -11.52
N GLY A 70 -10.72 -6.32 -11.35
CA GLY A 70 -12.10 -6.51 -11.81
C GLY A 70 -12.89 -7.50 -10.95
N LEU A 71 -12.50 -7.69 -9.68
CA LEU A 71 -13.28 -8.52 -8.75
C LEU A 71 -14.62 -7.85 -8.49
N GLU A 72 -15.70 -8.51 -8.90
CA GLU A 72 -17.05 -8.12 -8.54
C GLU A 72 -17.35 -8.57 -7.10
N VAL A 73 -17.56 -7.59 -6.22
CA VAL A 73 -17.97 -7.87 -4.84
C VAL A 73 -19.50 -7.90 -4.81
N PRO A 74 -20.13 -9.07 -4.55
CA PRO A 74 -21.57 -9.13 -4.39
C PRO A 74 -21.99 -8.27 -3.20
N PRO A 75 -23.20 -7.67 -3.24
CA PRO A 75 -23.72 -6.92 -2.10
C PRO A 75 -23.74 -7.80 -0.86
N ALA A 76 -23.37 -7.22 0.29
CA ALA A 76 -23.51 -7.89 1.57
C ALA A 76 -25.00 -8.11 1.87
N ASP A 77 -25.35 -9.32 2.29
CA ASP A 77 -26.69 -9.69 2.77
C ASP A 77 -27.12 -8.85 3.98
#